data_AF-A0A060XJZ4-F1
#
_entry.id   AF-A0A060XJZ4-F1
#
_cell.length_a   1.000
_cell.length_b   1.000
_cell.length_c   1.000
_cell.angle_alpha   90.00
_cell.angle_beta   90.00
_cell.angle_gamma   90.00
#
_symmetry.space_group_name_H-M   'P 1'
#
loop_
_entity.id
_entity.type
_entity.pdbx_description
1 polymer ?
#
loop_
_entity_poly.entity_id
_entity_poly.type
_entity_poly.pdbx_seq_one_letter_code
_entity_poly.pdbx_strand_id
1 'polypeptide(L)'
;MPIGHFWRGLPGDIDAAYERHDGKFVFFKGNKYWLFREANLEPGYPQELTDYGRDIPYDKIETAIWWEPSGFTYFFKGDWYWRFNEQSRAVDKDYPKPISVWGSAVPSSPKGAFLSDDGAYTYFYKGSKYWKFDNHRMKSEPGYPKSILRDFMGCSVDLDPDRDGDTDAGRKVPDVDRPPFNPDAGRDKDKEKDKERDKDRDRTNDVDYKDEREEETNEVDVVLKIDESETRTMNIIMVTVPLVLVLCILGLIYAIINTLKRKGAPKLLVHCKRSMQDWV
;
A
#
# COMPACT_ATOMS: atom_id res chain seq x y z
N MET A 1 0.89 -10.73 22.04
CA MET A 1 -0.38 -11.45 22.15
C MET A 1 -0.25 -12.77 21.41
N PRO A 2 -0.60 -13.92 21.99
CA PRO A 2 -0.58 -15.20 21.28
C PRO A 2 -1.57 -15.20 20.09
N ILE A 3 -1.18 -15.80 18.97
CA ILE A 3 -1.99 -15.77 17.73
C ILE A 3 -3.39 -16.39 17.93
N GLY A 4 -3.47 -17.48 18.69
CA GLY A 4 -4.72 -18.19 18.98
C GLY A 4 -5.73 -17.41 19.83
N HIS A 5 -5.34 -16.27 20.43
CA HIS A 5 -6.27 -15.39 21.15
C HIS A 5 -7.17 -14.61 20.19
N PHE A 6 -6.60 -14.14 19.08
CA PHE A 6 -7.35 -13.45 18.01
C PHE A 6 -7.91 -14.47 17.02
N TRP A 7 -7.06 -15.35 16.51
CA TRP A 7 -7.40 -16.41 15.56
C TRP A 7 -7.75 -17.70 16.30
N ARG A 8 -8.92 -17.74 16.94
CA ARG A 8 -9.31 -18.90 17.76
C ARG A 8 -9.30 -20.20 16.94
N GLY A 9 -8.57 -21.19 17.43
CA GLY A 9 -8.40 -22.49 16.77
C GLY A 9 -7.19 -22.56 15.83
N LEU A 10 -6.50 -21.45 15.57
CA LEU A 10 -5.23 -21.46 14.86
C LEU A 10 -4.10 -21.84 15.82
N PRO A 11 -3.23 -22.81 15.47
CA PRO A 11 -2.06 -23.11 16.28
C PRO A 11 -1.10 -21.92 16.27
N GLY A 12 -0.20 -21.87 17.26
CA GLY A 12 0.99 -21.04 17.14
C GLY A 12 1.80 -21.43 15.90
N ASP A 13 2.82 -20.65 15.57
CA ASP A 13 3.95 -21.21 14.85
C ASP A 13 3.59 -21.68 13.42
N ILE A 14 2.87 -20.82 12.72
CA ILE A 14 2.42 -21.04 11.34
C ILE A 14 3.58 -20.89 10.35
N ASP A 15 3.52 -21.62 9.24
CA ASP A 15 4.54 -21.55 8.19
C ASP A 15 4.28 -20.41 7.21
N ALA A 16 3.02 -20.20 6.81
CA ALA A 16 2.63 -19.17 5.87
C ALA A 16 1.19 -18.71 6.12
N ALA A 17 0.89 -17.48 5.72
CA ALA A 17 -0.46 -16.93 5.68
C ALA A 17 -0.61 -16.01 4.47
N TYR A 18 -1.80 -15.97 3.89
CA TYR A 18 -2.15 -14.98 2.86
C TYR A 18 -3.66 -14.73 2.81
N GLU A 19 -4.03 -13.61 2.20
CA GLU A 19 -5.42 -13.29 1.87
C GLU A 19 -5.72 -13.73 0.44
N ARG A 20 -6.82 -14.46 0.25
CA ARG A 20 -7.32 -14.87 -1.07
C ARG A 20 -8.14 -13.75 -1.71
N HIS A 21 -8.35 -13.87 -3.02
CA HIS A 21 -9.20 -12.95 -3.78
C HIS A 21 -10.65 -12.83 -3.28
N ASP A 22 -11.16 -13.79 -2.51
CA ASP A 22 -12.49 -13.76 -1.89
C ASP A 22 -12.50 -13.08 -0.49
N GLY A 23 -11.37 -12.51 -0.07
CA GLY A 23 -11.19 -11.83 1.22
C GLY A 23 -11.05 -12.79 2.41
N LYS A 24 -10.93 -14.10 2.17
CA LYS A 24 -10.66 -15.08 3.23
C LYS A 24 -9.17 -15.19 3.49
N PHE A 25 -8.82 -15.45 4.75
CA PHE A 25 -7.43 -15.67 5.16
C PHE A 25 -7.16 -17.16 5.22
N VAL A 26 -6.09 -17.59 4.55
CA VAL A 26 -5.59 -18.97 4.63
C VAL A 26 -4.31 -18.98 5.45
N PHE A 27 -4.25 -19.92 6.39
CA PHE A 27 -3.04 -20.18 7.17
C PHE A 27 -2.58 -21.61 6.92
N PHE A 28 -1.27 -21.79 6.79
CA PHE A 28 -0.63 -23.08 6.57
C PHE A 28 0.27 -23.43 7.75
N LYS A 29 0.23 -24.71 8.15
CA LYS A 29 1.17 -25.28 9.12
C LYS A 29 1.38 -26.76 8.81
N GLY A 30 2.62 -27.12 8.44
CA GLY A 30 2.96 -28.44 7.91
C GLY A 30 2.05 -28.81 6.75
N ASN A 31 1.49 -30.02 6.82
CA ASN A 31 0.57 -30.57 5.82
C ASN A 31 -0.90 -30.18 6.05
N LYS A 32 -1.18 -29.15 6.85
CA LYS A 32 -2.56 -28.71 7.15
C LYS A 32 -2.76 -27.25 6.81
N TYR A 33 -4.01 -26.90 6.55
CA TYR A 33 -4.42 -25.51 6.36
C TYR A 33 -5.71 -25.18 7.12
N TRP A 34 -5.85 -23.90 7.45
CA TRP A 34 -7.02 -23.31 8.10
C TRP A 34 -7.55 -22.21 7.20
N LEU A 35 -8.87 -22.14 7.04
CA LEU A 35 -9.54 -21.06 6.34
C LEU A 35 -10.34 -20.24 7.33
N PHE A 36 -10.07 -18.94 7.33
CA PHE A 36 -10.79 -17.98 8.16
C PHE A 36 -11.54 -16.97 7.31
N ARG A 37 -12.73 -16.60 7.79
CA ARG A 37 -13.46 -15.44 7.31
C ARG A 37 -13.41 -14.38 8.40
N GLU A 38 -12.77 -13.25 8.11
CA GLU A 38 -12.41 -12.27 9.14
C GLU A 38 -11.60 -12.97 10.25
N ALA A 39 -12.06 -12.97 11.51
CA ALA A 39 -11.43 -13.68 12.62
C ALA A 39 -12.07 -15.05 12.96
N ASN A 40 -13.05 -15.52 12.17
CA ASN A 40 -13.78 -16.75 12.44
C ASN A 40 -13.24 -17.92 11.61
N LEU A 41 -12.91 -19.03 12.28
CA LEU A 41 -12.53 -20.27 11.63
C LEU A 41 -13.75 -20.86 10.90
N GLU A 42 -13.61 -21.15 9.61
CA GLU A 42 -14.71 -21.76 8.86
C GLU A 42 -14.96 -23.20 9.36
N PRO A 43 -16.20 -23.72 9.28
CA PRO A 43 -16.50 -25.08 9.71
C PRO A 43 -15.73 -26.14 8.89
N GLY A 44 -15.28 -27.20 9.56
CA GLY A 44 -14.58 -28.33 8.91
C GLY A 44 -13.08 -28.13 8.73
N TYR A 45 -12.49 -27.12 9.38
CA TYR A 45 -11.04 -26.88 9.42
C TYR A 45 -10.40 -27.26 10.77
N PRO A 46 -9.11 -27.64 10.80
CA PRO A 46 -8.18 -27.72 9.66
C PRO A 46 -8.45 -28.88 8.71
N GLN A 47 -8.01 -28.72 7.46
CA GLN A 47 -8.01 -29.76 6.43
C GLN A 47 -6.59 -30.10 5.98
N GLU A 48 -6.43 -31.24 5.30
CA GLU A 48 -5.16 -31.64 4.72
C GLU A 48 -4.79 -30.71 3.55
N LEU A 49 -3.51 -30.41 3.41
CA LEU A 49 -3.01 -29.54 2.36
C LEU A 49 -3.36 -30.08 0.97
N THR A 50 -3.39 -31.40 0.79
CA THR A 50 -3.82 -32.06 -0.46
C THR A 50 -5.25 -31.72 -0.87
N ASP A 51 -6.12 -31.37 0.09
CA ASP A 51 -7.50 -30.95 -0.21
C ASP A 51 -7.57 -29.49 -0.66
N TYR A 52 -6.52 -28.69 -0.40
CA TYR A 52 -6.44 -27.30 -0.84
C TYR A 52 -6.45 -27.20 -2.37
N GLY A 53 -5.64 -28.02 -3.03
CA GLY A 53 -5.60 -28.08 -4.48
C GLY A 53 -4.63 -29.10 -5.02
N ARG A 54 -4.74 -29.35 -6.33
CA ARG A 54 -3.90 -30.32 -7.04
C ARG A 54 -2.53 -29.75 -7.36
N ASP A 55 -1.52 -30.60 -7.31
CA ASP A 55 -0.14 -30.33 -7.73
C ASP A 55 0.58 -29.21 -6.95
N ILE A 56 0.10 -28.87 -5.75
CA ILE A 56 0.81 -28.00 -4.80
C ILE A 56 1.86 -28.79 -3.99
N PRO A 57 2.81 -28.12 -3.30
CA PRO A 57 3.71 -28.80 -2.36
C PRO A 57 2.92 -29.62 -1.32
N TYR A 58 3.25 -30.91 -1.16
CA TYR A 58 2.48 -31.82 -0.31
C TYR A 58 2.84 -31.76 1.17
N ASP A 59 4.03 -31.26 1.50
CA ASP A 59 4.58 -31.28 2.86
C ASP A 59 4.30 -30.00 3.64
N LYS A 60 4.61 -28.83 3.05
CA LYS A 60 4.32 -27.51 3.62
C LYS A 60 4.46 -26.39 2.59
N ILE A 61 3.88 -25.24 2.88
CA ILE A 61 4.03 -23.99 2.13
C ILE A 61 4.79 -22.99 3.00
N GLU A 62 5.91 -22.44 2.51
CA GLU A 62 6.75 -21.52 3.30
C GLU A 62 6.38 -20.05 3.09
N THR A 63 5.80 -19.72 1.94
CA THR A 63 5.27 -18.39 1.65
C THR A 63 4.17 -18.51 0.61
N ALA A 64 3.11 -17.73 0.79
CA ALA A 64 1.99 -17.65 -0.12
C ALA A 64 1.64 -16.18 -0.36
N ILE A 65 1.22 -15.85 -1.58
CA ILE A 65 0.72 -14.52 -1.91
C ILE A 65 -0.33 -14.61 -3.02
N TRP A 66 -1.45 -13.93 -2.84
CA TRP A 66 -2.35 -13.63 -3.95
C TRP A 66 -1.75 -12.48 -4.75
N TRP A 67 -1.36 -12.74 -5.99
CA TRP A 67 -0.70 -11.74 -6.82
C TRP A 67 -1.70 -11.12 -7.80
N GLU A 68 -2.32 -10.03 -7.32
CA GLU A 68 -3.39 -9.29 -8.01
C GLU A 68 -3.12 -8.99 -9.49
N PRO A 69 -1.90 -8.56 -9.92
CA PRO A 69 -1.66 -8.24 -11.33
C PRO A 69 -1.90 -9.40 -12.29
N SER A 70 -1.70 -10.63 -11.82
CA SER A 70 -1.91 -11.83 -12.64
C SER A 70 -3.20 -12.58 -12.33
N GLY A 71 -3.82 -12.34 -11.17
CA GLY A 71 -4.98 -13.09 -10.72
C GLY A 71 -4.67 -14.55 -10.35
N PHE A 72 -3.47 -14.83 -9.87
CA PHE A 72 -3.06 -16.16 -9.39
C PHE A 72 -2.44 -16.09 -8.01
N THR A 73 -2.54 -17.19 -7.27
CA THR A 73 -1.80 -17.37 -6.01
C THR A 73 -0.43 -17.95 -6.31
N TYR A 74 0.61 -17.42 -5.69
CA TYR A 74 1.97 -17.94 -5.81
C TYR A 74 2.38 -18.57 -4.49
N PHE A 75 2.74 -19.85 -4.54
CA PHE A 75 3.33 -20.57 -3.40
C PHE A 75 4.82 -20.68 -3.59
N PHE A 76 5.58 -20.47 -2.53
CA PHE A 76 7.03 -20.60 -2.51
C PHE A 76 7.44 -21.63 -1.48
N LYS A 77 8.43 -22.45 -1.85
CA LYS A 77 9.05 -23.44 -0.99
C LYS A 77 10.48 -23.65 -1.44
N GLY A 78 11.45 -23.38 -0.56
CA GLY A 78 12.85 -23.42 -0.93
C GLY A 78 13.16 -22.47 -2.09
N ASP A 79 13.81 -22.98 -3.13
CA ASP A 79 14.18 -22.23 -4.34
C ASP A 79 13.18 -22.38 -5.48
N TRP A 80 11.98 -22.86 -5.19
CA TRP A 80 10.93 -23.14 -6.17
C TRP A 80 9.66 -22.36 -5.85
N TYR A 81 8.90 -22.07 -6.90
CA TYR A 81 7.59 -21.47 -6.77
C TYR A 81 6.56 -22.13 -7.70
N TRP A 82 5.30 -22.11 -7.28
CA TRP A 82 4.14 -22.67 -7.97
C TRP A 82 3.16 -21.55 -8.25
N ARG A 83 2.60 -21.51 -9.46
CA ARG A 83 1.45 -20.64 -9.77
C ARG A 83 0.18 -21.45 -9.67
N PHE A 84 -0.66 -21.08 -8.71
CA PHE A 84 -1.90 -21.75 -8.37
C PHE A 84 -3.10 -20.98 -8.88
N ASN A 85 -3.96 -21.68 -9.61
CA ASN A 85 -5.22 -21.15 -10.10
C ASN A 85 -6.33 -21.46 -9.10
N GLU A 86 -6.79 -20.42 -8.40
CA GLU A 86 -7.83 -20.49 -7.37
C GLU A 86 -9.19 -21.00 -7.90
N GLN A 87 -9.49 -20.78 -9.19
CA GLN A 87 -10.76 -21.21 -9.79
C GLN A 87 -10.74 -22.72 -10.09
N SER A 88 -9.66 -23.22 -10.70
CA SER A 88 -9.51 -24.64 -11.03
C SER A 88 -9.00 -25.50 -9.86
N ARG A 89 -8.60 -24.85 -8.75
CA ARG A 89 -7.92 -25.43 -7.58
C ARG A 89 -6.77 -26.35 -7.96
N ALA A 90 -5.92 -25.90 -8.89
CA ALA A 90 -4.79 -26.65 -9.39
C ALA A 90 -3.62 -25.72 -9.72
N VAL A 91 -2.41 -26.26 -9.65
CA VAL A 91 -1.21 -25.62 -10.19
C VAL A 91 -1.19 -25.73 -11.71
N ASP A 92 -0.70 -24.68 -12.38
CA ASP A 92 -0.56 -24.68 -13.83
C ASP A 92 0.53 -25.66 -14.31
N LYS A 93 0.32 -26.26 -15.49
CA LYS A 93 1.10 -27.37 -16.06
C LYS A 93 2.62 -27.16 -16.15
N ASP A 94 3.10 -25.91 -16.23
CA ASP A 94 4.52 -25.58 -16.40
C ASP A 94 5.25 -25.22 -15.10
N TYR A 95 4.65 -25.56 -13.94
CA TYR A 95 5.16 -25.31 -12.60
C TYR A 95 5.46 -26.62 -11.86
N PRO A 96 6.40 -26.62 -10.90
CA PRO A 96 7.11 -25.46 -10.34
C PRO A 96 8.19 -24.88 -11.26
N LYS A 97 8.52 -23.60 -11.02
CA LYS A 97 9.63 -22.90 -11.66
C LYS A 97 10.65 -22.44 -10.61
N PRO A 98 11.92 -22.26 -10.98
CA PRO A 98 12.93 -21.78 -10.04
C PRO A 98 12.67 -20.31 -9.69
N ILE A 99 12.89 -19.95 -8.42
CA ILE A 99 12.66 -18.59 -7.91
C ILE A 99 13.54 -17.54 -8.61
N SER A 100 14.65 -17.96 -9.22
CA SER A 100 15.53 -17.11 -10.02
C SER A 100 14.84 -16.42 -11.20
N VAL A 101 13.66 -16.89 -11.63
CA VAL A 101 12.82 -16.20 -12.62
C VAL A 101 12.41 -14.81 -12.13
N TRP A 102 12.25 -14.63 -10.81
CA TRP A 102 11.97 -13.34 -10.17
C TRP A 102 13.23 -12.46 -10.04
N GLY A 103 14.37 -12.92 -10.57
CA GLY A 103 15.65 -12.23 -10.54
C GLY A 103 16.26 -12.13 -9.15
N SER A 104 17.12 -11.13 -8.94
CA SER A 104 17.73 -10.82 -7.64
C SER A 104 16.76 -10.23 -6.61
N ALA A 105 15.48 -10.05 -6.98
CA ALA A 105 14.48 -9.40 -6.15
C ALA A 105 13.92 -10.30 -5.06
N VAL A 106 13.98 -11.61 -5.25
CA VAL A 106 13.40 -12.57 -4.33
C VAL A 106 14.52 -13.43 -3.76
N PRO A 107 14.73 -13.42 -2.43
CA PRO A 107 15.71 -14.30 -1.82
C PRO A 107 15.26 -15.76 -1.95
N SER A 108 16.21 -16.69 -1.95
CA SER A 108 15.93 -18.12 -1.75
C SER A 108 15.09 -18.35 -0.50
N SER A 109 14.05 -19.20 -0.54
CA SER A 109 13.17 -19.51 0.61
C SER A 109 12.74 -18.25 1.39
N PRO A 110 11.92 -17.37 0.78
CA PRO A 110 11.34 -16.24 1.50
C PRO A 110 10.50 -16.76 2.67
N LYS A 111 10.40 -15.96 3.74
CA LYS A 111 9.57 -16.25 4.92
C LYS A 111 8.20 -15.58 4.88
N GLY A 112 8.03 -14.62 3.96
CA GLY A 112 6.71 -14.18 3.55
C GLY A 112 6.79 -13.16 2.43
N ALA A 113 5.63 -12.88 1.87
CA ALA A 113 5.46 -11.93 0.79
C ALA A 113 4.11 -11.22 0.92
N PHE A 114 4.07 -9.95 0.57
CA PHE A 114 2.83 -9.16 0.55
C PHE A 114 2.92 -8.03 -0.48
N LEU A 115 1.77 -7.58 -0.97
CA LEU A 115 1.66 -6.46 -1.92
C LEU A 115 1.65 -5.11 -1.18
N SER A 116 2.07 -4.05 -1.86
CA SER A 116 1.72 -2.68 -1.47
C SER A 116 0.22 -2.44 -1.63
N ASP A 117 -0.30 -1.43 -0.94
CA ASP A 117 -1.73 -1.08 -0.97
C ASP A 117 -2.27 -0.79 -2.38
N ASP A 118 -1.43 -0.31 -3.29
CA ASP A 118 -1.73 -0.04 -4.69
C ASP A 118 -1.42 -1.21 -5.63
N GLY A 119 -0.88 -2.32 -5.11
CA GLY A 119 -0.46 -3.47 -5.88
C GLY A 119 0.76 -3.23 -6.80
N ALA A 120 1.37 -2.05 -6.76
CA ALA A 120 2.49 -1.70 -7.64
C ALA A 120 3.79 -2.42 -7.28
N TYR A 121 3.95 -2.77 -6.00
CA TYR A 121 5.15 -3.45 -5.50
C TYR A 121 4.81 -4.72 -4.73
N THR A 122 5.67 -5.71 -4.82
CA THR A 122 5.65 -6.88 -3.93
C THR A 122 6.86 -6.84 -3.02
N TYR A 123 6.62 -7.00 -1.72
CA TYR A 123 7.65 -7.10 -0.71
C TYR A 123 7.86 -8.55 -0.33
N PHE A 124 9.11 -9.01 -0.35
CA PHE A 124 9.51 -10.31 0.15
C PHE A 124 10.38 -10.12 1.38
N TYR A 125 10.20 -10.92 2.42
CA TYR A 125 11.05 -10.85 3.61
C TYR A 125 11.71 -12.18 3.93
N LYS A 126 12.93 -12.09 4.48
CA LYS A 126 13.71 -13.24 4.97
C LYS A 126 14.63 -12.77 6.08
N GLY A 127 14.47 -13.36 7.27
CA GLY A 127 15.18 -12.92 8.47
C GLY A 127 14.84 -11.46 8.81
N SER A 128 15.85 -10.65 9.10
CA SER A 128 15.69 -9.21 9.40
C SER A 128 15.69 -8.30 8.16
N LYS A 129 15.65 -8.88 6.95
CA LYS A 129 15.75 -8.14 5.69
C LYS A 129 14.49 -8.30 4.85
N TYR A 130 14.21 -7.28 4.05
CA TYR A 130 13.17 -7.32 3.03
C TYR A 130 13.66 -6.77 1.69
N TRP A 131 13.08 -7.28 0.61
CA TRP A 131 13.33 -6.91 -0.76
C TRP A 131 12.05 -6.33 -1.35
N LYS A 132 12.19 -5.32 -2.20
CA LYS A 132 11.09 -4.68 -2.92
C LYS A 132 11.19 -5.02 -4.40
N PHE A 133 10.12 -5.60 -4.92
CA PHE A 133 9.95 -5.97 -6.32
C PHE A 133 8.95 -5.04 -6.98
N ASP A 134 9.31 -4.47 -8.12
CA ASP A 134 8.43 -3.65 -8.96
C ASP A 134 7.64 -4.57 -9.89
N ASN A 135 6.31 -4.61 -9.71
CA ASN A 135 5.42 -5.49 -10.46
C ASN A 135 5.24 -5.02 -11.92
N HIS A 136 5.42 -3.74 -12.22
CA HIS A 136 5.30 -3.20 -13.57
C HIS A 136 6.56 -3.48 -14.39
N ARG A 137 7.73 -3.26 -13.80
CA ARG A 137 9.03 -3.44 -14.46
C ARG A 137 9.54 -4.87 -14.36
N MET A 138 8.90 -5.70 -13.53
CA MET A 138 9.30 -7.08 -13.22
C MET A 138 10.77 -7.15 -12.76
N LYS A 139 11.18 -6.23 -11.89
CA LYS A 139 12.58 -6.09 -11.44
C LYS A 139 12.68 -5.74 -9.95
N SER A 140 13.84 -6.06 -9.36
CA SER A 140 14.19 -5.58 -8.03
C SER A 140 14.40 -4.07 -8.03
N GLU A 141 13.86 -3.41 -7.01
CA GLU A 141 14.16 -2.00 -6.79
C GLU A 141 15.59 -1.80 -6.27
N PRO A 142 16.31 -0.77 -6.75
CA PRO A 142 17.66 -0.47 -6.29
C PRO A 142 17.65 -0.03 -4.82
N GLY A 143 18.74 -0.33 -4.10
CA GLY A 143 18.87 0.01 -2.68
C GLY A 143 18.20 -0.99 -1.73
N TYR A 144 17.82 -2.17 -2.22
CA TYR A 144 17.35 -3.32 -1.44
C TYR A 144 18.40 -4.45 -1.46
N PRO A 145 18.47 -5.30 -0.42
CA PRO A 145 17.55 -5.38 0.72
C PRO A 145 17.73 -4.30 1.79
N LYS A 146 16.67 -4.01 2.53
CA LYS A 146 16.64 -3.10 3.70
C LYS A 146 16.20 -3.85 4.96
N SER A 147 16.34 -3.21 6.13
CA SER A 147 15.96 -3.80 7.42
C SER A 147 14.47 -3.70 7.66
N ILE A 148 13.77 -4.85 7.76
CA ILE A 148 12.34 -4.87 8.07
C ILE A 148 12.07 -4.41 9.51
N LEU A 149 13.02 -4.64 10.42
CA LEU A 149 12.90 -4.22 11.81
C LEU A 149 12.87 -2.69 11.93
N ARG A 150 13.70 -2.00 11.16
CA ARG A 150 13.74 -0.54 11.16
C ARG A 150 12.56 0.06 10.42
N ASP A 151 12.31 -0.40 9.19
CA ASP A 151 11.40 0.28 8.28
C ASP A 151 9.91 -0.11 8.50
N PHE A 152 9.63 -1.32 9.01
CA PHE A 152 8.26 -1.79 9.29
C PHE A 152 7.94 -1.91 10.78
N MET A 153 8.88 -2.41 11.58
CA MET A 153 8.64 -2.62 13.02
C MET A 153 8.96 -1.39 13.87
N GLY A 154 9.55 -0.34 13.27
CA GLY A 154 9.88 0.91 13.95
C GLY A 154 11.02 0.81 14.96
N CYS A 155 11.88 -0.20 14.85
CA CYS A 155 13.06 -0.33 15.71
C CYS A 155 14.14 0.66 15.27
N SER A 156 14.46 1.66 16.10
CA SER A 156 15.74 2.38 16.00
C SER A 156 16.83 1.48 16.55
N VAL A 157 17.85 1.20 15.72
CA VAL A 157 19.11 0.70 16.26
C VAL A 157 19.84 1.94 16.73
N ASP A 158 19.80 2.23 18.02
CA ASP A 158 20.67 3.23 18.62
C ASP A 158 22.10 2.67 18.54
N LEU A 159 22.74 2.86 17.40
CA LEU A 159 24.18 2.69 17.28
C LEU A 159 24.79 3.92 17.94
N ASP A 160 24.82 3.93 19.27
CA ASP A 160 25.68 4.82 20.03
C ASP A 160 27.08 4.18 19.96
N PRO A 161 28.02 4.67 19.12
CA PRO A 161 29.30 3.98 18.90
C PRO A 161 30.24 4.07 20.11
N ASP A 162 29.88 4.87 21.12
CA ASP A 162 30.74 5.26 22.23
C ASP A 162 30.34 4.65 23.58
N ARG A 163 29.45 3.65 23.60
CA ARG A 163 28.93 3.08 24.85
C ARG A 163 29.40 1.67 25.20
N ASP A 164 30.56 1.26 24.68
CA ASP A 164 31.33 0.12 25.18
C ASP A 164 32.74 0.60 25.55
N GLY A 165 32.85 1.13 26.77
CA GLY A 165 34.10 1.49 27.41
C GLY A 165 33.97 1.27 28.91
N ASP A 166 34.28 0.05 29.34
CA ASP A 166 34.43 -0.31 30.75
C ASP A 166 35.26 0.76 31.50
N THR A 167 34.64 1.45 32.45
CA THR A 167 35.34 1.92 33.64
C THR A 167 34.42 1.78 34.84
N ASP A 168 34.72 0.75 35.63
CA ASP A 168 34.42 0.67 37.05
C ASP A 168 34.88 1.97 37.74
N ALA A 169 33.92 2.80 38.13
CA ALA A 169 34.13 3.87 39.09
C ALA A 169 32.80 4.26 39.76
N GLY A 170 32.54 3.62 40.91
CA GLY A 170 32.05 4.31 42.11
C GLY A 170 30.78 5.15 42.00
N ARG A 171 29.70 4.61 42.58
CA ARG A 171 28.53 5.32 43.14
C ARG A 171 28.82 6.80 43.49
N LYS A 172 28.27 7.74 42.72
CA LYS A 172 28.11 9.14 43.15
C LYS A 172 26.64 9.46 43.37
N VAL A 173 26.36 9.79 44.63
CA VAL A 173 25.08 10.24 45.18
C VAL A 173 24.70 11.59 44.53
N PRO A 174 23.41 11.91 44.32
CA PRO A 174 23.01 13.23 43.83
C PRO A 174 23.40 14.31 44.83
N ASP A 175 24.11 15.33 44.35
CA ASP A 175 24.46 16.54 45.09
C ASP A 175 23.19 17.32 45.45
N VAL A 176 22.97 17.57 46.74
CA VAL A 176 21.74 18.13 47.32
C VAL A 176 21.81 19.65 47.57
N ASP A 177 22.89 20.33 47.15
CA ASP A 177 23.13 21.74 47.50
C ASP A 177 22.92 22.75 46.36
N ARG A 178 22.06 22.46 45.36
CA ARG A 178 21.69 23.47 44.34
C ARG A 178 20.39 24.21 44.70
N PRO A 179 20.41 25.52 44.95
CA PRO A 179 19.21 26.29 45.27
C PRO A 179 18.33 26.53 44.03
N PRO A 180 17.04 26.86 44.21
CA PRO A 180 16.04 26.78 43.15
C PRO A 180 16.09 27.95 42.17
N PHE A 181 15.61 27.64 40.97
CA PHE A 181 15.36 28.51 39.82
C PHE A 181 14.81 29.90 40.19
N ASN A 182 15.33 30.98 39.57
CA ASN A 182 14.71 32.30 39.60
C ASN A 182 14.38 32.77 38.17
N PRO A 183 13.10 32.89 37.79
CA PRO A 183 12.68 33.44 36.51
C PRO A 183 12.31 34.92 36.72
N ASP A 184 13.25 35.82 36.44
CA ASP A 184 13.00 37.21 35.99
C ASP A 184 14.24 38.08 36.23
N ALA A 185 14.92 38.45 35.15
CA ALA A 185 15.72 39.67 35.08
C ALA A 185 15.89 40.02 33.59
N GLY A 186 15.17 41.04 33.16
CA GLY A 186 15.16 41.48 31.77
C GLY A 186 16.24 42.50 31.40
N ARG A 187 16.23 42.75 30.09
CA ARG A 187 16.28 44.05 29.38
C ARG A 187 17.61 44.73 29.03
N ASP A 188 17.54 45.26 27.80
CA ASP A 188 18.22 46.40 27.16
C ASP A 188 19.53 46.09 26.38
N LYS A 189 19.52 46.14 25.03
CA LYS A 189 19.61 47.30 24.08
C LYS A 189 21.09 47.62 23.74
N ASP A 190 21.57 47.95 22.54
CA ASP A 190 21.03 48.68 21.39
C ASP A 190 22.01 48.62 20.18
N LYS A 191 21.50 49.07 19.01
CA LYS A 191 22.14 49.66 17.79
C LYS A 191 22.53 48.73 16.63
N GLU A 192 21.82 48.71 15.48
CA GLU A 192 21.35 49.75 14.51
C GLU A 192 22.39 50.04 13.41
N LYS A 193 21.99 49.81 12.15
CA LYS A 193 22.16 50.77 11.04
C LYS A 193 21.32 50.41 9.81
N ASP A 194 20.43 51.33 9.49
CA ASP A 194 19.54 51.40 8.33
C ASP A 194 20.27 51.69 7.01
N LYS A 195 19.59 51.39 5.89
CA LYS A 195 18.94 52.44 5.07
C LYS A 195 18.14 51.88 3.89
N GLU A 196 16.84 52.14 3.93
CA GLU A 196 15.88 52.16 2.82
C GLU A 196 16.21 53.23 1.76
N ARG A 197 15.62 53.09 0.57
CA ARG A 197 14.68 54.12 0.06
C ARG A 197 13.79 53.64 -1.10
N ASP A 198 12.51 53.90 -0.90
CA ASP A 198 11.33 53.86 -1.77
C ASP A 198 11.45 54.64 -3.10
N LYS A 199 10.60 54.33 -4.09
CA LYS A 199 9.31 55.05 -4.32
C LYS A 199 8.52 54.59 -5.57
N ASP A 200 7.21 54.45 -5.35
CA ASP A 200 6.13 54.35 -6.34
C ASP A 200 6.00 55.56 -7.28
N ARG A 201 5.45 55.33 -8.49
CA ARG A 201 4.16 55.91 -8.97
C ARG A 201 3.87 55.63 -10.46
N ASP A 202 2.73 54.97 -10.67
CA ASP A 202 1.55 55.35 -11.47
C ASP A 202 1.65 55.96 -12.90
N ARG A 203 0.81 55.37 -13.77
CA ARG A 203 -0.05 55.94 -14.84
C ARG A 203 0.41 56.18 -16.30
N THR A 204 -0.51 55.70 -17.16
CA THR A 204 -1.05 56.22 -18.44
C THR A 204 -0.47 55.80 -19.82
N ASN A 205 -1.40 55.23 -20.60
CA ASN A 205 -1.62 55.10 -22.06
C ASN A 205 -0.65 55.76 -23.05
N ASP A 206 -0.41 55.09 -24.18
CA ASP A 206 -0.75 55.59 -25.52
C ASP A 206 -0.56 54.52 -26.63
N VAL A 207 -1.06 54.86 -27.81
CA VAL A 207 -1.63 54.08 -28.92
C VAL A 207 -0.58 53.72 -30.00
N ASP A 208 -0.82 52.68 -30.81
CA ASP A 208 -1.04 52.76 -32.28
C ASP A 208 -0.36 51.71 -33.21
N TYR A 209 -1.14 51.44 -34.27
CA TYR A 209 -0.92 50.91 -35.61
C TYR A 209 -1.24 49.46 -36.00
N LYS A 210 -2.19 49.42 -36.95
CA LYS A 210 -2.84 48.34 -37.71
C LYS A 210 -1.92 47.70 -38.78
N ASP A 211 -2.30 46.51 -39.23
CA ASP A 211 -2.32 46.20 -40.67
C ASP A 211 -3.49 45.25 -41.00
N GLU A 212 -4.23 45.59 -42.06
CA GLU A 212 -5.39 44.87 -42.61
C GLU A 212 -4.98 44.30 -43.98
N ARG A 213 -5.32 43.05 -44.27
CA ARG A 213 -5.45 42.59 -45.67
C ARG A 213 -6.55 41.54 -45.79
N GLU A 214 -7.61 41.93 -46.50
CA GLU A 214 -8.71 41.12 -46.99
C GLU A 214 -8.28 40.30 -48.22
N GLU A 215 -8.85 39.10 -48.39
CA GLU A 215 -9.22 38.55 -49.71
C GLU A 215 -10.52 37.71 -49.56
N GLU A 216 -11.54 38.09 -50.34
CA GLU A 216 -12.84 37.43 -50.50
C GLU A 216 -12.76 36.22 -51.44
N THR A 217 -13.54 35.16 -51.18
CA THR A 217 -14.15 34.34 -52.26
C THR A 217 -15.49 33.70 -51.84
N ASN A 218 -16.58 34.22 -52.43
CA ASN A 218 -17.77 33.53 -52.98
C ASN A 218 -18.52 32.46 -52.15
N GLU A 219 -19.66 32.86 -51.57
CA GLU A 219 -20.75 31.98 -51.11
C GLU A 219 -21.58 31.45 -52.30
N VAL A 220 -21.85 30.14 -52.28
CA VAL A 220 -22.96 29.53 -53.03
C VAL A 220 -23.95 29.00 -51.99
N ASP A 221 -25.10 29.66 -51.90
CA ASP A 221 -26.13 29.36 -50.91
C ASP A 221 -26.89 28.08 -51.32
N VAL A 222 -26.63 26.97 -50.60
CA VAL A 222 -27.46 25.76 -50.68
C VAL A 222 -28.38 25.78 -49.46
N VAL A 223 -29.60 26.26 -49.69
CA VAL A 223 -30.67 26.24 -48.68
C VAL A 223 -31.08 24.80 -48.40
N LEU A 224 -30.44 24.17 -47.41
CA LEU A 224 -30.93 22.97 -46.76
C LEU A 224 -32.07 23.39 -45.81
N LYS A 225 -33.31 23.12 -46.22
CA LYS A 225 -34.45 23.08 -45.30
C LYS A 225 -34.21 21.93 -44.31
N ILE A 226 -33.57 22.23 -43.18
CA ILE A 226 -33.54 21.33 -42.03
C ILE A 226 -34.98 21.25 -41.52
N ASP A 227 -35.52 20.05 -41.55
CA ASP A 227 -36.87 19.75 -41.11
C ASP A 227 -37.02 20.15 -39.63
N GLU A 228 -38.07 20.89 -39.30
CA GLU A 228 -38.35 21.41 -37.94
C GLU A 228 -38.49 20.27 -36.90
N SER A 229 -38.55 19.01 -37.38
CA SER A 229 -38.53 17.78 -36.61
C SER A 229 -37.15 17.43 -36.03
N GLU A 230 -36.05 17.78 -36.71
CA GLU A 230 -34.67 17.48 -36.27
C GLU A 230 -34.22 18.39 -35.13
N THR A 231 -34.57 19.68 -35.14
CA THR A 231 -34.22 20.61 -34.05
C THR A 231 -34.96 20.29 -32.75
N ARG A 232 -36.23 19.86 -32.84
CA ARG A 232 -37.00 19.42 -31.67
C ARG A 232 -36.43 18.15 -31.06
N THR A 233 -36.05 17.18 -31.89
CA THR A 233 -35.38 15.96 -31.41
C THR A 233 -34.00 16.27 -30.83
N MET A 234 -33.23 17.17 -31.44
CA MET A 234 -31.91 17.58 -30.96
C MET A 234 -31.98 18.33 -29.61
N ASN A 235 -32.98 19.19 -29.41
CA ASN A 235 -33.22 19.85 -28.12
C ASN A 235 -33.66 18.88 -27.02
N ILE A 236 -34.50 17.88 -27.35
CA ILE A 236 -34.88 16.82 -26.40
C ILE A 236 -33.66 15.99 -26.01
N ILE A 237 -32.79 15.62 -26.96
CA ILE A 237 -31.55 14.89 -26.69
C ILE A 237 -30.61 15.72 -25.80
N MET A 238 -30.44 17.01 -26.10
CA MET A 238 -29.59 17.91 -25.30
C MET A 238 -30.06 18.06 -23.85
N VAL A 239 -31.34 17.87 -23.54
CA VAL A 239 -31.86 17.94 -22.16
C VAL A 239 -31.87 16.56 -21.49
N THR A 240 -32.26 15.53 -22.23
CA THR A 240 -32.40 14.16 -21.70
C THR A 240 -31.05 13.52 -21.42
N VAL A 241 -30.04 13.70 -22.27
CA VAL A 241 -28.72 13.10 -22.07
C VAL A 241 -28.03 13.62 -20.80
N PRO A 242 -27.94 14.94 -20.53
CA PRO A 242 -27.42 15.43 -19.26
C PRO A 242 -28.25 14.99 -18.06
N LEU A 243 -29.58 14.95 -18.16
CA LEU A 243 -30.44 14.46 -17.08
C LEU A 243 -30.16 12.99 -16.74
N VAL A 244 -30.02 12.13 -17.75
CA VAL A 244 -29.68 10.71 -17.56
C VAL A 244 -28.28 10.57 -16.96
N LEU A 245 -27.30 11.35 -17.43
CA LEU A 245 -25.96 11.35 -16.85
C LEU A 245 -25.96 11.77 -15.38
N VAL A 246 -26.73 12.80 -15.01
CA VAL A 246 -26.88 13.23 -13.61
C VAL A 246 -27.50 12.12 -12.77
N LEU A 247 -28.54 11.43 -13.26
CA LEU A 247 -29.16 10.30 -12.57
C LEU A 247 -28.19 9.13 -12.40
N CYS A 248 -27.36 8.82 -13.41
CA CYS A 248 -26.30 7.82 -13.32
C CYS A 248 -25.27 8.19 -12.25
N ILE A 249 -24.81 9.45 -12.22
CA ILE A 249 -23.86 9.94 -11.22
C ILE A 249 -24.45 9.84 -9.81
N LEU A 250 -25.72 10.24 -9.62
CA LEU A 250 -26.41 10.10 -8.34
C LEU A 250 -26.54 8.63 -7.90
N GLY A 251 -26.80 7.72 -8.85
CA GLY A 251 -26.82 6.27 -8.60
C GLY A 251 -25.45 5.73 -8.15
N LEU A 252 -24.36 6.16 -8.79
CA LEU A 252 -22.99 5.81 -8.40
C LEU A 252 -22.65 6.36 -7.01
N ILE A 253 -22.99 7.61 -6.73
CA ILE A 253 -22.80 8.22 -5.40
C ILE A 253 -23.59 7.45 -4.34
N TYR A 254 -24.84 7.10 -4.62
CA TYR A 254 -25.65 6.28 -3.71
C TYR A 254 -25.03 4.90 -3.48
N ALA A 255 -24.54 4.24 -4.52
CA ALA A 255 -23.84 2.95 -4.40
C ALA A 255 -22.56 3.06 -3.57
N ILE A 256 -21.78 4.14 -3.74
CA ILE A 256 -20.59 4.44 -2.94
C ILE A 256 -20.98 4.68 -1.48
N ILE A 257 -21.99 5.50 -1.20
CA ILE A 257 -22.46 5.74 0.17
C ILE A 257 -22.98 4.45 0.81
N ASN A 258 -23.72 3.62 0.08
CA ASN A 258 -24.24 2.36 0.58
C ASN A 258 -23.13 1.34 0.82
N THR A 259 -22.11 1.27 -0.05
CA THR A 259 -20.93 0.42 0.18
C THR A 259 -20.09 0.90 1.35
N LEU A 260 -19.96 2.22 1.55
CA LEU A 260 -19.31 2.80 2.73
C LEU A 260 -20.12 2.60 4.02
N LYS A 261 -21.46 2.64 3.97
CA LYS A 261 -22.32 2.32 5.12
C LYS A 261 -22.30 0.81 5.45
N ARG A 262 -22.18 -0.06 4.45
CA ARG A 262 -22.05 -1.51 4.63
C ARG A 262 -20.67 -1.90 5.15
N LYS A 263 -19.63 -1.17 4.75
CA LYS A 263 -18.29 -1.25 5.36
C LYS A 263 -18.33 -0.48 6.68
N GLY A 264 -18.89 -1.12 7.72
CA GLY A 264 -18.86 -0.59 9.08
C GLY A 264 -17.46 -0.09 9.46
N ALA A 265 -17.43 1.02 10.20
CA ALA A 265 -16.25 1.80 10.55
C ALA A 265 -14.98 0.95 10.81
N PRO A 266 -13.80 1.38 10.33
CA PRO A 266 -12.54 0.75 10.71
C PRO A 266 -12.35 0.96 12.22
N LYS A 267 -12.58 -0.09 13.01
CA LYS A 267 -12.12 -0.12 14.39
C LYS A 267 -10.61 -0.22 14.35
N LEU A 268 -9.97 0.95 14.41
CA LEU A 268 -8.54 1.10 14.61
C LEU A 268 -8.17 0.44 15.95
N LEU A 269 -7.83 -0.84 15.92
CA LEU A 269 -7.28 -1.55 17.08
C LEU A 269 -5.82 -1.18 17.21
N VAL A 270 -5.57 -0.05 17.88
CA VAL A 270 -4.26 0.27 18.45
C VAL A 270 -4.03 -0.69 19.62
N HIS A 271 -3.40 -1.83 19.37
CA HIS A 271 -2.81 -2.62 20.43
C HIS A 271 -1.49 -3.26 20.00
N CYS A 272 -0.47 -2.42 19.85
CA CYS A 272 0.91 -2.87 19.78
C CYS A 272 1.44 -3.11 21.21
N LYS A 273 1.69 -4.37 21.59
CA LYS A 273 2.74 -4.73 22.58
C LYS A 273 2.98 -6.25 22.66
N ARG A 274 4.26 -6.64 22.48
CA ARG A 274 4.90 -7.94 22.81
C ARG A 274 4.45 -9.17 22.00
N SER A 275 5.29 -10.08 21.53
CA SER A 275 6.72 -10.38 21.70
C SER A 275 7.03 -11.40 20.60
N MET A 276 8.06 -11.22 19.78
CA MET A 276 8.40 -12.16 18.69
C MET A 276 9.90 -12.51 18.74
N GLN A 277 10.38 -12.94 19.91
CA GLN A 277 11.79 -13.30 20.14
C GLN A 277 12.04 -14.77 20.50
N ASP A 278 11.01 -15.63 20.55
CA ASP A 278 11.21 -17.04 20.93
C ASP A 278 11.10 -17.97 19.72
N TRP A 279 12.06 -17.89 18.79
CA TRP A 279 12.19 -18.85 17.67
C TRP A 279 13.61 -18.94 17.11
N VAL A 280 14.56 -19.30 17.97
CA VAL A 280 15.87 -19.87 17.59
C VAL A 280 16.04 -21.19 18.31
#